data_AF-A0A1X6PF46-F1
#
_entry.id   AF-A0A1X6PF46-F1
#
_cell.length_a   1.000
_cell.length_b   1.000
_cell.length_c   1.000
_cell.angle_alpha   90.00
_cell.angle_beta   90.00
_cell.angle_gamma   90.00
#
_symmetry.space_group_name_H-M   'P 1'
#
loop_
_entity.id
_entity.type
_entity.pdbx_description
1 polymer ?
#
loop_
_entity_poly.entity_id
_entity_poly.type
_entity_poly.pdbx_seq_one_letter_code
_entity_poly.pdbx_strand_id
1 'polypeptide(L)'
;MTVTDSTGRPAVTLLRRGFMPGAGHSTVFAWWGTKTDEVAPFLEIKAGLLKWDFKLTEVGGEKRPVATVKRDVATVKNFFTDRDDFTLWVEPNYDCAFLVMVVVVLDEMFSDDN
;
A
#
# COMPACT_ATOMS: atom_id res chain seq x y z
N MET A 1 -3.70 8.41 5.24
CA MET A 1 -4.82 8.75 4.36
C MET A 1 -6.07 7.96 4.76
N THR A 2 -7.26 8.54 4.61
CA THR A 2 -8.54 7.86 4.89
C THR A 2 -9.42 7.89 3.64
N VAL A 3 -9.84 6.71 3.20
CA VAL A 3 -10.79 6.52 2.10
C VAL A 3 -12.19 6.45 2.68
N THR A 4 -13.12 7.23 2.10
CA THR A 4 -14.52 7.29 2.54
C THR A 4 -15.44 6.60 1.53
N ASP A 5 -16.57 6.10 2.00
CA ASP A 5 -17.63 5.58 1.15
C ASP A 5 -18.48 6.72 0.55
N SER A 6 -19.44 6.37 -0.31
CA SER A 6 -20.38 7.32 -0.92
C SER A 6 -21.25 8.10 0.08
N THR A 7 -21.30 7.68 1.35
CA THR A 7 -22.04 8.36 2.43
C THR A 7 -21.14 9.26 3.28
N GLY A 8 -19.85 9.35 2.95
CA GLY A 8 -18.85 10.11 3.69
C GLY A 8 -18.32 9.41 4.94
N ARG A 9 -18.66 8.13 5.15
CA ARG A 9 -18.14 7.37 6.28
C ARG A 9 -16.76 6.79 5.95
N PRO A 10 -15.83 6.74 6.92
CA PRO A 10 -14.56 6.09 6.69
C PRO A 10 -14.73 4.61 6.36
N ALA A 11 -14.24 4.20 5.21
CA ALA A 11 -14.20 2.80 4.79
C ALA A 11 -12.86 2.17 5.21
N VAL A 12 -11.74 2.82 4.85
CA VAL A 12 -10.39 2.31 5.09
C VAL A 12 -9.48 3.46 5.51
N THR A 13 -8.68 3.25 6.55
CA THR A 13 -7.63 4.19 6.93
C THR A 13 -6.27 3.53 6.80
N LEU A 14 -5.37 4.19 6.07
CA LEU A 14 -3.98 3.81 5.90
C LEU A 14 -3.09 4.77 6.69
N LEU A 15 -2.31 4.26 7.63
CA LEU A 15 -1.34 5.05 8.39
C LEU A 15 0.06 4.49 8.22
N ARG A 16 0.99 5.39 7.91
CA ARG A 16 2.42 5.10 7.95
C ARG A 16 2.85 5.03 9.41
N ARG A 17 3.37 3.88 9.86
CA ARG A 17 4.02 3.75 11.17
C ARG A 17 5.46 3.31 11.00
N GLY A 18 6.37 4.23 11.29
CA GLY A 18 7.80 4.00 11.27
C GLY A 18 8.42 4.29 9.91
N PHE A 19 9.24 5.34 9.90
CA PHE A 19 10.37 5.45 8.98
C PHE A 19 11.58 4.98 9.77
N MET A 20 12.25 3.90 9.35
CA MET A 20 13.53 3.51 9.94
C MET A 20 14.65 4.20 9.17
N PRO A 21 15.28 5.26 9.72
CA PRO A 21 16.39 5.92 9.06
C PRO A 21 17.54 4.92 8.93
N GLY A 22 18.00 4.65 7.71
CA GLY A 22 19.12 3.75 7.42
C GLY A 22 18.75 2.40 6.79
N ALA A 23 17.50 1.93 6.91
CA ALA A 23 17.06 0.67 6.28
C ALA A 23 16.33 0.87 4.94
N GLY A 24 15.88 2.09 4.63
CA GLY A 24 15.13 2.37 3.40
C GLY A 24 13.76 1.67 3.34
N HIS A 25 13.20 1.31 4.49
CA HIS A 25 11.90 0.64 4.58
C HIS A 25 10.90 1.51 5.34
N SER A 26 9.70 1.63 4.76
CA SER A 26 8.55 2.28 5.37
C SER A 26 7.44 1.26 5.55
N THR A 27 6.79 1.26 6.71
CA THR A 27 5.65 0.38 6.97
C THR A 27 4.37 1.19 7.02
N VAL A 28 3.37 0.76 6.24
CA VAL A 28 2.01 1.29 6.26
C VAL A 28 1.10 0.18 6.76
N PHE A 29 0.15 0.53 7.61
CA PHE A 29 -0.88 -0.38 8.10
C PHE A 29 -2.25 0.09 7.63
N ALA A 30 -3.16 -0.83 7.39
CA ALA A 30 -4.55 -0.53 7.03
C ALA A 30 -5.54 -1.03 8.08
N TRP A 31 -6.54 -0.22 8.36
CA TRP A 31 -7.66 -0.49 9.27
C TRP A 31 -8.99 -0.25 8.57
N TRP A 32 -10.01 -1.02 8.96
CA TRP A 32 -11.38 -0.72 8.58
C TRP A 32 -11.89 0.46 9.41
N GLY A 33 -12.45 1.47 8.75
CA GLY A 33 -12.89 2.71 9.39
C GLY A 33 -11.75 3.59 9.91
N THR A 34 -12.01 4.40 10.96
CA THR A 34 -11.07 5.39 11.53
C THR A 34 -10.50 5.04 12.91
N LYS A 35 -11.00 3.98 13.55
CA LYS A 35 -10.62 3.66 14.94
C LYS A 35 -9.34 2.84 15.01
N THR A 36 -8.22 3.46 14.66
CA THR A 36 -6.91 2.80 14.57
C THR A 36 -6.32 2.38 15.92
N ASP A 37 -6.82 2.96 17.02
CA ASP A 37 -6.33 2.68 18.38
C ASP A 37 -7.17 1.61 19.12
N GLU A 38 -8.38 1.31 18.63
CA GLU A 38 -9.29 0.33 19.22
C GLU A 38 -9.29 -1.01 18.47
N VAL A 39 -8.86 -1.02 17.20
CA VAL A 39 -8.94 -2.17 16.31
C VAL A 39 -7.55 -2.52 15.78
N ALA A 40 -7.22 -3.81 15.76
CA ALA A 40 -5.99 -4.27 15.14
C ALA A 40 -6.02 -3.97 13.62
N PRO A 41 -4.89 -3.60 12.99
CA PRO A 41 -4.86 -3.49 11.54
C PRO A 41 -5.16 -4.86 10.93
N PHE A 42 -5.72 -4.87 9.72
CA PHE A 42 -5.97 -6.10 8.97
C PHE A 42 -4.91 -6.33 7.89
N LEU A 43 -4.18 -5.28 7.49
CA LEU A 43 -3.16 -5.33 6.45
C LEU A 43 -1.89 -4.60 6.90
N GLU A 44 -0.75 -5.21 6.65
CA GLU A 44 0.58 -4.63 6.78
C GLU A 44 1.19 -4.52 5.39
N ILE A 45 1.75 -3.36 5.09
CA ILE A 45 2.31 -3.00 3.81
C ILE A 45 3.75 -2.57 4.08
N LYS A 46 4.71 -3.37 3.60
CA LYS A 46 6.13 -3.04 3.67
C LYS A 46 6.58 -2.48 2.34
N ALA A 47 7.01 -1.22 2.36
CA ALA A 47 7.59 -0.53 1.22
C ALA A 47 9.12 -0.64 1.24
N GLY A 48 9.72 -1.03 0.12
CA GLY A 48 11.13 -0.79 -0.17
C GLY A 48 11.30 0.54 -0.88
N LEU A 49 11.74 1.59 -0.17
CA LEU A 49 11.80 2.97 -0.69
C LEU A 49 12.76 3.14 -1.87
N LEU A 50 13.74 2.24 -2.03
CA LEU A 50 14.70 2.32 -3.13
C LEU A 50 14.15 1.80 -4.47
N LYS A 51 13.16 0.90 -4.43
CA LYS A 51 12.60 0.21 -5.62
C LYS A 51 11.11 0.42 -5.79
N TRP A 52 10.45 1.07 -4.83
CA TRP A 52 8.99 1.22 -4.80
C TRP A 52 8.28 -0.13 -4.90
N ASP A 53 8.89 -1.16 -4.33
CA ASP A 53 8.32 -2.49 -4.20
C ASP A 53 7.48 -2.52 -2.92
N PHE A 54 6.21 -2.92 -3.02
CA PHE A 54 5.32 -3.07 -1.87
C PHE A 54 4.98 -4.54 -1.66
N LYS A 55 5.07 -5.00 -0.42
CA LYS A 55 4.59 -6.31 0.00
C LYS A 55 3.42 -6.13 0.95
N LEU A 56 2.26 -6.69 0.58
CA LEU A 56 1.03 -6.64 1.34
C LEU A 56 0.83 -8.00 2.02
N THR A 57 0.67 -7.98 3.33
CA THR A 57 0.49 -9.18 4.17
C THR A 57 -0.64 -8.96 5.16
N GLU A 58 -1.45 -9.99 5.41
CA GLU A 58 -2.48 -9.91 6.45
C GLU A 58 -1.86 -9.72 7.83
N VAL A 59 -2.55 -8.94 8.66
CA VAL A 59 -2.23 -8.80 10.07
C VAL A 59 -3.18 -9.68 10.88
N GLY A 60 -2.61 -10.52 11.73
CA GLY A 60 -3.34 -11.58 12.45
C GLY A 60 -3.17 -12.94 11.76
N GLY A 61 -3.34 -14.03 12.52
CA GLY A 61 -3.15 -15.38 12.02
C GLY A 61 -1.71 -15.69 11.55
N GLU A 62 -1.58 -16.34 10.39
CA GLU A 62 -0.31 -16.84 9.84
C GLU A 62 0.50 -15.81 9.03
N LYS A 63 0.08 -14.53 8.98
CA LYS A 63 0.70 -13.48 8.15
C LYS A 63 0.80 -13.87 6.66
N ARG A 64 -0.35 -14.24 6.09
CA ARG A 64 -0.41 -14.70 4.70
C ARG A 64 -0.09 -13.57 3.73
N PRO A 65 0.63 -13.85 2.64
CA PRO A 65 0.81 -12.88 1.57
C PRO A 65 -0.55 -12.59 0.92
N VAL A 66 -0.79 -11.32 0.63
CA VAL A 66 -2.02 -10.85 -0.05
C VAL A 66 -1.70 -10.43 -1.47
N ALA A 67 -0.67 -9.58 -1.61
CA ALA A 67 -0.23 -9.11 -2.91
C ALA A 67 1.21 -8.61 -2.86
N THR A 68 1.83 -8.56 -4.03
CA THR A 68 3.11 -7.89 -4.24
C THR A 68 2.97 -6.89 -5.37
N VAL A 69 3.44 -5.67 -5.13
CA VAL A 69 3.57 -4.63 -6.14
C VAL A 69 5.04 -4.50 -6.48
N LYS A 70 5.38 -4.50 -7.77
CA LYS A 70 6.69 -4.03 -8.23
C LYS A 70 6.49 -2.95 -9.26
N ARG A 71 7.21 -1.84 -9.08
CA ARG A 71 7.32 -0.79 -10.08
C ARG A 71 8.39 -1.20 -11.08
N ASP A 72 8.09 -1.13 -12.37
CA ASP A 72 9.04 -1.54 -13.40
C ASP A 72 10.00 -0.39 -13.70
N VAL A 73 10.99 -0.18 -12.82
CA VAL A 73 11.92 0.97 -12.87
C VAL A 73 12.94 0.85 -14.03
N ALA A 74 13.02 -0.32 -14.67
CA ALA A 74 14.09 -0.67 -15.60
C ALA A 74 13.81 -0.37 -17.08
N THR A 75 12.65 0.22 -17.42
CA THR A 75 12.34 0.48 -18.82
C THR A 75 12.58 1.94 -19.15
N VAL A 76 13.57 2.21 -20.03
CA VAL A 76 13.86 3.53 -20.65
C VAL A 76 12.59 4.21 -21.20
N LYS A 77 11.55 3.43 -21.46
CA LYS A 77 10.19 3.87 -21.84
C LYS A 77 9.53 4.80 -20.80
N ASN A 78 9.71 4.56 -19.49
CA ASN A 78 9.07 5.35 -18.42
C ASN A 78 9.67 6.75 -18.26
N PHE A 79 10.83 7.02 -18.87
CA PHE A 79 11.41 8.36 -18.88
C PHE A 79 10.78 9.29 -19.92
N PHE A 80 10.08 8.72 -20.92
CA PHE A 80 9.43 9.48 -22.00
C PHE A 80 7.92 9.50 -21.91
N THR A 81 7.33 8.50 -21.27
CA THR A 81 5.90 8.49 -20.93
C THR A 81 5.80 8.66 -19.44
N ASP A 82 5.18 9.75 -19.00
CA ASP A 82 4.84 10.13 -17.62
C ASP A 82 3.83 9.12 -16.98
N ARG A 83 4.09 7.83 -17.17
CA ARG A 83 3.26 6.69 -16.83
C ARG A 83 4.11 5.73 -16.03
N ASP A 84 3.74 5.60 -14.77
CA ASP A 84 4.30 4.57 -13.91
C ASP A 84 3.66 3.23 -14.21
N ASP A 85 4.42 2.37 -14.86
CA ASP A 85 4.05 0.97 -15.03
C ASP A 85 4.37 0.20 -13.73
N PHE A 86 3.32 -0.29 -13.07
CA PHE A 86 3.43 -1.21 -11.94
C PHE A 86 2.76 -2.53 -12.26
N THR A 87 3.36 -3.62 -11.76
CA THR A 87 2.74 -4.94 -11.78
C THR A 87 2.26 -5.30 -10.38
N LEU A 88 0.95 -5.57 -10.26
CA LEU A 88 0.32 -6.05 -9.04
C LEU A 88 0.03 -7.56 -9.18
N TRP A 89 0.77 -8.39 -8.43
CA TRP A 89 0.45 -9.81 -8.27
C TRP A 89 -0.45 -9.99 -7.07
N VAL A 90 -1.65 -10.52 -7.28
CA VAL A 90 -2.68 -10.75 -6.26
C VAL A 90 -2.80 -12.24 -5.99
N GLU A 91 -2.80 -12.63 -4.73
CA GLU A 91 -3.04 -14.03 -4.34
C GLU A 91 -4.51 -14.41 -4.58
N PRO A 92 -4.82 -15.70 -4.80
CA PRO A 92 -6.19 -16.14 -5.03
C PRO A 92 -7.15 -15.76 -3.90
N ASN A 93 -8.39 -15.42 -4.26
CA ASN A 93 -9.48 -15.05 -3.34
C ASN A 93 -9.35 -13.68 -2.65
N TYR A 94 -8.44 -12.82 -3.10
CA TYR A 94 -8.41 -11.41 -2.71
C TYR A 94 -9.09 -10.51 -3.75
N ASP A 95 -9.70 -9.42 -3.28
CA ASP A 95 -10.37 -8.44 -4.12
C ASP A 95 -9.34 -7.53 -4.81
N CYS A 96 -9.21 -7.70 -6.13
CA CYS A 96 -8.31 -6.89 -6.95
C CYS A 96 -8.66 -5.40 -6.94
N ALA A 97 -9.94 -5.02 -6.92
CA ALA A 97 -10.34 -3.62 -6.92
C ALA A 97 -9.93 -2.92 -5.62
N PHE A 98 -10.13 -3.61 -4.49
CA PHE A 98 -9.65 -3.13 -3.19
C PHE A 98 -8.13 -2.95 -3.19
N LEU A 99 -7.38 -3.93 -3.70
CA LEU A 99 -5.92 -3.86 -3.72
C LEU A 99 -5.39 -2.77 -4.66
N VAL A 100 -6.03 -2.55 -5.80
CA VAL A 100 -5.70 -1.41 -6.67
C VAL A 100 -5.92 -0.09 -5.96
N MET A 101 -7.02 0.07 -5.21
CA MET A 101 -7.23 1.26 -4.38
C MET A 101 -6.11 1.46 -3.37
N VAL A 102 -5.66 0.40 -2.69
CA VAL A 102 -4.51 0.48 -1.78
C VAL A 102 -3.26 0.96 -2.50
N VAL A 103 -2.97 0.47 -3.71
CA VAL A 103 -1.81 0.91 -4.49
C VAL A 103 -1.90 2.39 -4.84
N VAL A 104 -3.06 2.88 -5.29
CA VAL A 104 -3.27 4.30 -5.60
C VAL A 104 -3.05 5.18 -4.38
N VAL A 105 -3.58 4.79 -3.21
CA VAL A 105 -3.37 5.53 -1.96
C VAL A 105 -1.90 5.55 -1.53
N LEU A 106 -1.19 4.44 -1.69
CA LEU A 106 0.25 4.40 -1.39
C LEU A 106 1.03 5.34 -2.30
N ASP A 107 0.73 5.34 -3.59
CA ASP A 107 1.39 6.21 -4.57
C ASP A 107 1.21 7.69 -4.19
N GLU A 108 -0.03 8.11 -3.87
CA GLU A 108 -0.30 9.47 -3.39
C GLU A 108 0.43 9.79 -2.08
N MET A 109 0.40 8.87 -1.09
CA MET A 109 1.07 9.04 0.20
C MET A 109 2.60 9.21 0.09
N PHE A 110 3.23 8.57 -0.90
CA PHE A 110 4.67 8.65 -1.08
C PHE A 110 5.10 9.70 -2.12
N SER A 111 4.19 10.14 -3.01
CA SER A 111 4.43 11.27 -3.90
C SER A 111 4.36 12.62 -3.17
N ASP A 112 3.54 12.75 -2.14
CA ASP A 112 3.41 14.00 -1.34
C ASP A 112 4.62 14.25 -0.40
N ASP A 113 5.43 13.23 -0.15
CA ASP A 113 6.65 13.33 0.65
C ASP A 113 7.88 13.84 -0.14
N ASN A 114 7.74 14.11 -1.44
CA ASN A 114 8.82 14.48 -2.37
C ASN A 114 8.60 15.88 -2.95
#